data_AF-A0A944GLL1-F1
#
_entry.id   AF-A0A944GLL1-F1
#
_cell.length_a   1.000
_cell.length_b   1.000
_cell.length_c   1.000
_cell.angle_alpha   90.00
_cell.angle_beta   90.00
_cell.angle_gamma   90.00
#
_symmetry.space_group_name_H-M   'P 1'
#
loop_
_entity.id
_entity.type
_entity.pdbx_description
1 polymer ?
#
loop_
_entity_poly.entity_id
_entity_poly.type
_entity_poly.pdbx_seq_one_letter_code
_entity_poly.pdbx_strand_id
1 'polypeptide(L)'
;FFQHRESCNEYYNAIPAIVEDYINKINAITGRQYGLFDYYGAKDADRVIIAMGSVTEAIREAIDHLTEQGEKVGLVSVHLYRPFSAKHFLSAVPSTAKRIAVLDRTKEPGANGDPLYLDVKDCFYGTENAPLIVGGRYGLGSKDTTPAQITAVYENLALPMPKNQFTVGIVDDVTFTSLPQKEEIAVGGKGLFQAKFYGLGADGTVGANKNSVKIIGDNTNKYCQAYFSYDSKKSGGFTCSHLRFGDEPIRSTYLVTTPNFVACHVQAYLHMYDVTRGLQKNGTFLLNTVWEGDTLANNLPNRVKKYFADNNITVYYINATKIAMEIGLGNRTNTILQSAFFRITGVIPVDLAVEQMKAFIVKSYGRKGEDVVNKNYQAVDRGGEYKKLDVDPAWSNLPIENTVEDDAPEFVRNLVRPINAQDGDLLPVSAFKGIEDGTWQNGTAAYEKRGVGNFVPVWNAENCIQCNKCAYVCPHAAIRPFLLDENESAASPFKEEEKLKAIGKGLEGLKFVQVVDVLDCLSCGNCVDVCPGKKGAKALEMAPLMEHEQDQKLWDYCIKNVTSKQHLIDTKLNVKNSQFATPLFEFNGACSGCGETPYLKLISQLFGDREMVANATG
;
A
#
# COMPACT_ATOMS: atom_id res chain seq x y z
N PHE A 1 -31.41 41.99 12.43
CA PHE A 1 -30.57 40.82 12.05
C PHE A 1 -29.47 40.58 13.07
N PHE A 2 -28.56 41.53 13.32
CA PHE A 2 -27.44 41.34 14.25
C PHE A 2 -27.88 40.87 15.66
N GLN A 3 -28.87 41.52 16.28
CA GLN A 3 -29.40 41.11 17.60
C GLN A 3 -29.95 39.67 17.62
N HIS A 4 -30.52 39.21 16.49
CA HIS A 4 -31.00 37.83 16.34
C HIS A 4 -29.84 36.84 16.17
N ARG A 5 -28.70 37.26 15.61
CA ARG A 5 -27.52 36.39 15.58
C ARG A 5 -26.92 36.19 16.96
N GLU A 6 -26.92 37.23 17.80
CA GLU A 6 -26.45 37.18 19.19
C GLU A 6 -27.43 36.46 20.13
N SER A 7 -28.72 36.32 19.77
CA SER A 7 -29.70 35.65 20.64
C SER A 7 -29.48 34.15 20.80
N CYS A 8 -28.54 33.54 20.08
CA CYS A 8 -28.13 32.14 20.32
C CYS A 8 -27.00 31.97 21.33
N ASN A 9 -26.39 33.06 21.83
CA ASN A 9 -25.17 32.99 22.64
C ASN A 9 -25.32 32.14 23.91
N GLU A 10 -26.45 32.23 24.61
CA GLU A 10 -26.70 31.43 25.83
C GLU A 10 -26.65 29.93 25.56
N TYR A 11 -27.11 29.49 24.38
CA TYR A 11 -27.07 28.09 23.99
C TYR A 11 -25.63 27.62 23.79
N TYR A 12 -24.79 28.40 23.09
CA TYR A 12 -23.39 28.05 22.88
C TYR A 12 -22.55 28.10 24.17
N ASN A 13 -22.82 29.08 25.03
CA ASN A 13 -22.15 29.21 26.33
C ASN A 13 -22.44 28.02 27.26
N ALA A 14 -23.61 27.40 27.15
CA ALA A 14 -24.00 26.25 27.96
C ALA A 14 -23.41 24.91 27.46
N ILE A 15 -23.02 24.80 26.19
CA ILE A 15 -22.55 23.53 25.59
C ILE A 15 -21.42 22.86 26.38
N PRO A 16 -20.32 23.56 26.78
CA PRO A 16 -19.22 22.90 27.48
C PRO A 16 -19.67 22.16 28.75
N ALA A 17 -20.51 22.78 29.58
CA ALA A 17 -21.02 22.16 30.81
C ALA A 17 -21.96 20.98 30.52
N ILE A 18 -22.79 21.09 29.47
CA ILE A 18 -23.68 20.00 29.05
C ILE A 18 -22.86 18.80 28.57
N VAL A 19 -21.84 19.03 27.74
CA VAL A 19 -20.97 17.96 27.24
C VAL A 19 -20.21 17.30 28.39
N GLU A 20 -19.66 18.08 29.32
CA GLU A 20 -18.99 17.57 30.52
C GLU A 20 -19.92 16.69 31.38
N ASP A 21 -21.16 17.10 31.62
CA ASP A 21 -22.16 16.29 32.35
C ASP A 21 -22.39 14.92 31.69
N TYR A 22 -22.56 14.88 30.36
CA TYR A 22 -22.74 13.62 29.65
C TYR A 22 -21.48 12.76 29.61
N ILE A 23 -20.29 13.37 29.48
CA ILE A 23 -19.02 12.64 29.58
C ILE A 23 -18.90 11.99 30.97
N ASN A 24 -19.21 12.72 32.05
CA ASN A 24 -19.17 12.18 33.41
C ASN A 24 -20.14 11.00 33.60
N LYS A 25 -21.34 11.08 33.01
CA LYS A 25 -22.30 9.97 33.01
C LYS A 25 -21.75 8.74 32.27
N ILE A 26 -21.10 8.93 31.12
CA ILE A 26 -20.46 7.85 30.35
C ILE A 26 -19.28 7.26 31.14
N ASN A 27 -18.50 8.10 31.80
CA ASN A 27 -17.37 7.67 32.62
C ASN A 27 -17.84 6.78 33.78
N ALA A 28 -18.94 7.15 34.46
CA ALA A 28 -19.54 6.35 35.53
C ALA A 28 -20.04 4.98 35.05
N ILE A 29 -20.57 4.87 33.83
CA ILE A 29 -21.06 3.61 33.26
C ILE A 29 -19.90 2.70 32.84
N THR A 30 -18.87 3.29 32.23
CA THR A 30 -17.86 2.54 31.49
C THR A 30 -16.55 2.34 32.25
N GLY A 31 -16.35 3.06 33.35
CA GLY A 31 -15.12 3.12 34.12
C GLY A 31 -13.97 3.88 33.44
N ARG A 32 -14.15 4.33 32.19
CA ARG A 32 -13.17 5.14 31.47
C ARG A 32 -13.26 6.58 31.94
N GLN A 33 -12.14 7.28 32.01
CA GLN A 33 -12.09 8.69 32.43
C GLN A 33 -11.70 9.55 31.24
N TYR A 34 -12.61 10.42 30.82
CA TYR A 34 -12.39 11.43 29.80
C TYR A 34 -12.98 12.78 30.24
N GLY A 35 -12.48 13.87 29.67
CA GLY A 35 -12.97 15.23 29.86
C GLY A 35 -13.12 15.96 28.52
N LEU A 36 -13.35 17.28 28.59
CA LEU A 36 -13.30 18.14 27.39
C LEU A 36 -11.88 18.26 26.84
N PHE A 37 -10.91 18.26 27.76
CA PHE A 37 -9.48 18.27 27.55
C PHE A 37 -8.84 17.35 28.58
N ASP A 38 -8.03 16.40 28.15
CA ASP A 38 -7.43 15.40 29.04
C ASP A 38 -5.91 15.50 29.07
N TYR A 39 -5.35 15.58 30.28
CA TYR A 39 -3.91 15.58 30.49
C TYR A 39 -3.35 14.17 30.65
N TYR A 40 -2.20 13.91 30.04
CA TYR A 40 -1.42 12.69 30.22
C TYR A 40 0.08 13.00 30.30
N GLY A 41 0.79 12.42 31.27
CA GLY A 41 2.25 12.54 31.38
C GLY A 41 2.73 12.85 32.80
N ALA A 42 3.97 13.34 32.89
CA ALA A 42 4.61 13.64 34.16
C ALA A 42 3.89 14.78 34.91
N LYS A 43 3.57 14.59 36.21
CA LYS A 43 2.87 15.61 37.00
C LYS A 43 3.59 16.97 37.05
N ASP A 44 4.90 16.97 36.88
CA ASP A 44 5.78 18.14 36.85
C ASP A 44 6.33 18.41 35.44
N ALA A 45 5.60 18.03 34.38
CA ALA A 45 6.01 18.25 33.00
C ALA A 45 6.33 19.73 32.72
N ASP A 46 7.46 19.98 32.07
CA ASP A 46 7.90 21.31 31.64
C ASP A 46 7.69 21.54 30.14
N ARG A 47 7.52 20.46 29.37
CA ARG A 47 7.23 20.45 27.93
C ARG A 47 5.94 19.68 27.67
N VAL A 48 4.99 20.33 27.01
CA VAL A 48 3.66 19.75 26.76
C VAL A 48 3.32 19.81 25.27
N ILE A 49 2.78 18.72 24.73
CA ILE A 49 2.16 18.73 23.40
C ILE A 49 0.65 18.95 23.56
N ILE A 50 0.03 19.70 22.65
CA ILE A 50 -1.42 19.84 22.55
C ILE A 50 -1.84 19.36 21.17
N ALA A 51 -2.72 18.36 21.13
CA ALA A 51 -3.10 17.70 19.89
C ALA A 51 -4.54 17.17 19.95
N MET A 52 -5.08 16.81 18.78
CA MET A 52 -6.43 16.29 18.62
C MET A 52 -6.45 15.04 17.74
N GLY A 53 -7.38 14.12 18.04
CA GLY A 53 -7.60 12.91 17.25
C GLY A 53 -6.55 11.83 17.49
N SER A 54 -6.39 10.90 16.53
CA SER A 54 -5.66 9.64 16.75
C SER A 54 -4.20 9.78 17.17
N VAL A 55 -3.54 10.92 16.90
CA VAL A 55 -2.14 11.15 17.26
C VAL A 55 -1.93 11.18 18.77
N THR A 56 -2.97 11.50 19.54
CA THR A 56 -2.87 11.57 21.01
C THR A 56 -2.42 10.24 21.58
N GLU A 57 -2.86 9.11 21.00
CA GLU A 57 -2.46 7.78 21.45
C GLU A 57 -0.99 7.46 21.13
N ALA A 58 -0.49 7.83 19.94
CA ALA A 58 0.94 7.72 19.61
C ALA A 58 1.81 8.63 20.48
N ILE A 59 1.33 9.82 20.83
CA ILE A 59 2.02 10.74 21.76
C ILE A 59 2.10 10.13 23.15
N ARG A 60 1.05 9.45 23.64
CA ARG A 60 1.09 8.77 24.93
C ARG A 60 2.14 7.68 24.98
N GLU A 61 2.28 6.88 23.92
CA GLU A 61 3.36 5.87 23.85
C GLU A 61 4.76 6.51 23.83
N ALA A 62 4.92 7.64 23.13
CA ALA A 62 6.17 8.40 23.18
C ALA A 62 6.46 8.98 24.58
N ILE A 63 5.44 9.50 25.27
CA ILE A 63 5.56 9.97 26.66
C ILE A 63 5.97 8.84 27.58
N ASP A 64 5.32 7.68 27.49
CA ASP A 64 5.65 6.52 28.34
C ASP A 64 7.14 6.15 28.21
N HIS A 65 7.63 6.07 26.97
CA HIS A 65 9.04 5.81 26.68
C HIS A 65 10.01 6.89 27.21
N LEU A 66 9.65 8.17 27.08
CA LEU A 66 10.49 9.29 27.51
C LEU A 66 10.49 9.45 29.04
N THR A 67 9.35 9.25 29.70
CA THR A 67 9.25 9.34 31.16
C THR A 67 9.98 8.20 31.85
N GLU A 68 10.05 7.00 31.24
CA GLU A 68 10.95 5.93 31.70
C GLU A 68 12.44 6.35 31.71
N GLN A 69 12.82 7.32 30.87
CA GLN A 69 14.17 7.90 30.82
C GLN A 69 14.32 9.14 31.71
N GLY A 70 13.29 9.50 32.49
CA GLY A 70 13.30 10.66 33.40
C GLY A 70 12.91 11.99 32.76
N GLU A 71 12.43 11.98 31.52
CA GLU A 71 11.98 13.20 30.84
C GLU A 71 10.64 13.71 31.41
N LYS A 72 10.55 15.04 31.58
CA LYS A 72 9.37 15.75 32.13
C LYS A 72 8.43 16.22 31.03
N VAL A 73 7.79 15.27 30.36
CA VAL A 73 6.94 15.53 29.20
C VAL A 73 5.47 15.21 29.47
N GLY A 74 4.56 15.90 28.76
CA GLY A 74 3.13 15.64 28.83
C GLY A 74 2.36 15.99 27.56
N LEU A 75 1.07 15.68 27.57
CA LEU A 75 0.11 15.88 26.50
C LEU A 75 -1.19 16.43 27.07
N VAL A 76 -1.80 17.40 26.38
CA VAL A 76 -3.22 17.72 26.51
C VAL A 76 -3.95 17.29 25.24
N SER A 77 -4.85 16.32 25.39
CA SER A 77 -5.72 15.85 24.31
C SER A 77 -6.97 16.71 24.23
N VAL A 78 -7.29 17.21 23.04
CA VAL A 78 -8.50 18.02 22.80
C VAL A 78 -9.64 17.11 22.34
N HIS A 79 -10.74 17.05 23.11
CA HIS A 79 -11.93 16.28 22.75
C HIS A 79 -13.07 17.19 22.25
N LEU A 80 -13.34 18.29 22.95
CA LEU A 80 -14.31 19.30 22.50
C LEU A 80 -13.57 20.49 21.87
N TYR A 81 -13.38 20.46 20.55
CA TYR A 81 -12.72 21.56 19.84
C TYR A 81 -13.59 22.82 19.74
N ARG A 82 -14.92 22.66 19.55
CA ARG A 82 -15.87 23.78 19.50
C ARG A 82 -17.18 23.47 20.22
N PRO A 83 -17.70 24.41 21.03
CA PRO A 83 -17.07 25.67 21.46
C PRO A 83 -15.80 25.43 22.27
N PHE A 84 -14.75 26.23 22.03
CA PHE A 84 -13.46 26.06 22.72
C PHE A 84 -13.55 26.68 24.12
N SER A 85 -13.52 25.85 25.15
CA SER A 85 -13.64 26.34 26.53
C SER A 85 -12.28 26.63 27.15
N ALA A 86 -11.83 27.89 27.08
CA ALA A 86 -10.54 28.34 27.63
C ALA A 86 -10.35 27.94 29.11
N LYS A 87 -11.41 28.01 29.93
CA LYS A 87 -11.38 27.60 31.34
C LYS A 87 -10.97 26.12 31.51
N HIS A 88 -11.64 25.20 30.82
CA HIS A 88 -11.38 23.77 30.93
C HIS A 88 -10.03 23.41 30.30
N PHE A 89 -9.69 24.06 29.19
CA PHE A 89 -8.39 23.92 28.55
C PHE A 89 -7.23 24.30 29.48
N LEU A 90 -7.25 25.51 30.04
CA LEU A 90 -6.20 25.99 30.95
C LEU A 90 -6.11 25.15 32.22
N SER A 91 -7.23 24.59 32.68
CA SER A 91 -7.26 23.68 33.85
C SER A 91 -6.58 22.33 33.57
N ALA A 92 -6.57 21.88 32.31
CA ALA A 92 -5.90 20.64 31.90
C ALA A 92 -4.39 20.83 31.65
N VAL A 93 -3.93 22.05 31.36
CA VAL A 93 -2.50 22.34 31.18
C VAL A 93 -1.81 22.40 32.55
N PRO A 94 -0.74 21.62 32.82
CA PRO A 94 0.00 21.69 34.08
C PRO A 94 0.59 23.09 34.30
N SER A 95 0.50 23.62 35.51
CA SER A 95 1.09 24.91 35.87
C SER A 95 2.62 24.95 35.76
N THR A 96 3.26 23.78 35.68
CA THR A 96 4.71 23.63 35.48
C THR A 96 5.13 23.73 34.01
N ALA A 97 4.18 23.72 33.07
CA ALA A 97 4.47 23.77 31.64
C ALA A 97 5.14 25.11 31.29
N LYS A 98 6.36 25.03 30.74
CA LYS A 98 7.14 26.19 30.31
C LYS A 98 7.12 26.34 28.79
N ARG A 99 6.92 25.25 28.07
CA ARG A 99 6.98 25.18 26.61
C ARG A 99 5.91 24.25 26.07
N ILE A 100 5.20 24.71 25.05
CA ILE A 100 4.07 24.01 24.43
C ILE A 100 4.30 23.88 22.93
N ALA A 101 4.12 22.68 22.39
CA ALA A 101 3.97 22.45 20.95
C ALA A 101 2.51 22.11 20.64
N VAL A 102 1.89 22.84 19.72
CA VAL A 102 0.54 22.56 19.24
C VAL A 102 0.64 21.88 17.89
N LEU A 103 0.00 20.71 17.75
CA LEU A 103 0.05 19.90 16.55
C LEU A 103 -1.28 19.95 15.81
N ASP A 104 -1.25 20.48 14.58
CA ASP A 104 -2.38 20.61 13.70
C ASP A 104 -2.31 19.59 12.54
N ARG A 105 -3.42 18.89 12.29
CA ARG A 105 -3.57 17.97 11.15
C ARG A 105 -4.24 18.65 9.96
N THR A 106 -3.79 19.85 9.66
CA THR A 106 -4.27 20.68 8.54
C THR A 106 -3.14 21.57 8.02
N LYS A 107 -3.41 22.30 6.94
CA LYS A 107 -2.55 23.36 6.44
C LYS A 107 -3.44 24.49 5.93
N GLU A 108 -3.27 25.68 6.49
CA GLU A 108 -3.88 26.90 5.97
C GLU A 108 -2.83 27.78 5.27
N PRO A 109 -2.70 27.72 3.92
CA PRO A 109 -1.67 28.46 3.20
C PRO A 109 -1.83 29.98 3.40
N GLY A 110 -0.76 30.63 3.87
CA GLY A 110 -0.73 32.07 4.10
C GLY A 110 -1.29 32.53 5.44
N ALA A 111 -1.84 31.63 6.26
CA ALA A 111 -2.26 31.96 7.63
C ALA A 111 -1.05 32.17 8.55
N ASN A 112 -1.24 32.96 9.62
CA ASN A 112 -0.21 33.19 10.64
C ASN A 112 0.03 31.98 11.57
N GLY A 113 -0.78 30.93 11.41
CA GLY A 113 -0.72 29.67 12.13
C GLY A 113 -1.98 28.85 11.83
N ASP A 114 -1.94 27.56 12.14
CA ASP A 114 -3.07 26.65 11.95
C ASP A 114 -4.10 26.78 13.10
N PRO A 115 -5.35 26.30 12.93
CA PRO A 115 -6.47 26.66 13.80
C PRO A 115 -6.27 26.35 15.29
N LEU A 116 -5.83 25.14 15.64
CA LEU A 116 -5.66 24.77 17.05
C LEU A 116 -4.50 25.56 17.69
N TYR A 117 -3.41 25.75 16.95
CA TYR A 117 -2.32 26.62 17.38
C TYR A 117 -2.78 28.05 17.70
N LEU A 118 -3.65 28.64 16.86
CA LEU A 118 -4.18 29.99 17.09
C LEU A 118 -5.09 30.04 18.33
N ASP A 119 -5.99 29.07 18.50
CA ASP A 119 -6.88 29.00 19.68
C ASP A 119 -6.08 28.87 20.99
N VAL A 120 -5.04 28.03 20.98
CA VAL A 120 -4.16 27.84 22.15
C VAL A 120 -3.41 29.13 22.46
N LYS A 121 -2.88 29.83 21.45
CA LYS A 121 -2.22 31.12 21.67
C LYS A 121 -3.14 32.18 22.23
N ASP A 122 -4.38 32.24 21.74
CA ASP A 122 -5.39 33.18 22.23
C ASP A 122 -5.70 32.93 23.72
N CYS A 123 -5.82 31.67 24.14
CA CYS A 123 -6.05 31.32 25.55
C CYS A 123 -4.94 31.77 26.52
N PHE A 124 -3.71 31.93 26.02
CA PHE A 124 -2.57 32.39 26.83
C PHE A 124 -2.24 33.88 26.61
N TYR A 125 -2.95 34.57 25.71
CA TYR A 125 -2.68 35.96 25.41
C TYR A 125 -2.93 36.86 26.63
N GLY A 126 -1.92 37.65 26.99
CA GLY A 126 -1.97 38.55 28.15
C GLY A 126 -1.78 37.87 29.51
N THR A 127 -1.57 36.55 29.56
CA THR A 127 -1.29 35.82 30.81
C THR A 127 0.16 36.04 31.25
N GLU A 128 0.36 36.41 32.51
CA GLU A 128 1.70 36.54 33.10
C GLU A 128 2.41 35.18 33.14
N ASN A 129 3.69 35.14 32.77
CA ASN A 129 4.49 33.91 32.68
C ASN A 129 3.90 32.84 31.74
N ALA A 130 3.18 33.25 30.69
CA ALA A 130 2.69 32.34 29.67
C ALA A 130 3.83 31.46 29.09
N PRO A 131 3.59 30.16 28.83
CA PRO A 131 4.59 29.29 28.24
C PRO A 131 4.97 29.74 26.83
N LEU A 132 6.17 29.37 26.38
CA LEU A 132 6.54 29.51 24.97
C LEU A 132 5.68 28.56 24.13
N ILE A 133 4.95 29.06 23.13
CA ILE A 133 4.07 28.25 22.29
C ILE A 133 4.59 28.22 20.84
N VAL A 134 4.85 27.02 20.34
CA VAL A 134 5.16 26.75 18.93
C VAL A 134 4.10 25.87 18.29
N GLY A 135 3.89 26.02 16.97
CA GLY A 135 2.95 25.24 16.17
C GLY A 135 3.67 24.33 15.19
N GLY A 136 3.09 23.17 14.92
CA GLY A 136 3.61 22.20 13.96
C GLY A 136 2.50 21.46 13.23
N ARG A 137 2.79 21.02 12.00
CA ARG A 137 1.88 20.26 11.16
C ARG A 137 2.31 18.81 11.02
N TYR A 138 1.34 17.90 11.01
CA TYR A 138 1.57 16.46 10.87
C TYR A 138 0.44 15.78 10.10
N GLY A 139 0.65 14.53 9.67
CA GLY A 139 -0.44 13.61 9.33
C GLY A 139 -1.34 13.98 8.14
N LEU A 140 -0.96 14.94 7.31
CA LEU A 140 -1.73 15.35 6.13
C LEU A 140 -1.86 14.19 5.15
N GLY A 141 -3.06 13.98 4.59
CA GLY A 141 -3.30 12.87 3.67
C GLY A 141 -3.02 11.49 4.27
N SER A 142 -3.13 11.35 5.60
CA SER A 142 -2.77 10.13 6.33
C SER A 142 -1.29 9.78 6.31
N LYS A 143 -0.40 10.76 6.12
CA LYS A 143 1.04 10.60 6.40
C LYS A 143 1.24 9.98 7.78
N ASP A 144 2.02 8.90 7.85
CA ASP A 144 2.20 8.18 9.11
C ASP A 144 2.91 9.05 10.15
N THR A 145 2.51 8.95 11.41
CA THR A 145 3.06 9.77 12.51
C THR A 145 3.41 8.86 13.69
N THR A 146 4.71 8.57 13.81
CA THR A 146 5.23 7.55 14.73
C THR A 146 5.73 8.15 16.04
N PRO A 147 5.89 7.36 17.10
CA PRO A 147 6.46 7.81 18.37
C PRO A 147 7.86 8.40 18.23
N ALA A 148 8.70 7.88 17.31
CA ALA A 148 10.01 8.44 17.00
C ALA A 148 9.91 9.89 16.50
N GLN A 149 8.91 10.17 15.65
CA GLN A 149 8.64 11.52 15.15
C GLN A 149 8.08 12.44 16.24
N ILE A 150 7.26 11.93 17.16
CA ILE A 150 6.80 12.69 18.33
C ILE A 150 7.96 13.04 19.27
N THR A 151 8.92 12.14 19.47
CA THR A 151 10.13 12.43 20.23
C THR A 151 10.89 13.63 19.66
N ALA A 152 10.97 13.76 18.33
CA ALA A 152 11.57 14.94 17.69
C ALA A 152 10.83 16.26 18.04
N VAL A 153 9.52 16.22 18.30
CA VAL A 153 8.75 17.39 18.76
C VAL A 153 9.15 17.79 20.18
N TYR A 154 9.29 16.84 21.10
CA TYR A 154 9.74 17.13 22.47
C TYR A 154 11.19 17.62 22.51
N GLU A 155 12.05 17.11 21.65
CA GLU A 155 13.42 17.62 21.51
C GLU A 155 13.47 19.02 20.93
N ASN A 156 12.62 19.32 19.93
CA ASN A 156 12.46 20.69 19.44
C ASN A 156 12.05 21.62 20.60
N LEU A 157 11.11 21.21 21.45
CA LEU A 157 10.74 21.97 22.65
C LEU A 157 11.88 22.08 23.67
N ALA A 158 12.86 21.19 23.70
CA ALA A 158 14.01 21.27 24.60
C ALA A 158 15.05 22.31 24.13
N LEU A 159 15.08 22.66 22.84
CA LEU A 159 16.03 23.64 22.30
C LEU A 159 15.92 25.01 22.97
N PRO A 160 17.01 25.79 23.07
CA PRO A 160 16.95 27.17 23.55
C PRO A 160 15.99 28.05 22.75
N MET A 161 15.93 27.80 21.43
CA MET A 161 15.02 28.45 20.49
C MET A 161 14.32 27.36 19.66
N PRO A 162 13.18 26.82 20.13
CA PRO A 162 12.40 25.84 19.40
C PRO A 162 11.97 26.36 18.03
N LYS A 163 12.07 25.52 17.01
CA LYS A 163 11.51 25.81 15.68
C LYS A 163 9.99 25.95 15.80
N ASN A 164 9.45 27.03 15.26
CA ASN A 164 8.02 27.26 15.13
C ASN A 164 7.56 27.01 13.68
N GLN A 165 6.27 26.79 13.47
CA GLN A 165 5.66 26.47 12.17
C GLN A 165 6.34 25.28 11.47
N PHE A 166 6.72 24.27 12.24
CA PHE A 166 7.45 23.12 11.75
C PHE A 166 6.53 22.09 11.07
N THR A 167 7.14 21.11 10.40
CA THR A 167 6.46 19.92 9.88
C THR A 167 7.09 18.65 10.43
N VAL A 168 6.29 17.58 10.53
CA VAL A 168 6.71 16.27 11.04
C VAL A 168 6.36 15.18 10.03
N GLY A 169 7.26 14.21 9.86
CA GLY A 169 7.06 13.05 8.99
C GLY A 169 7.54 13.23 7.54
N ILE A 170 8.05 14.40 7.16
CA ILE A 170 8.59 14.68 5.81
C ILE A 170 10.02 15.22 5.88
N VAL A 171 10.70 15.24 4.75
CA VAL A 171 11.95 16.00 4.55
C VAL A 171 11.62 17.23 3.71
N ASP A 172 11.53 18.39 4.37
CA ASP A 172 11.35 19.67 3.70
C ASP A 172 12.70 20.36 3.51
N ASP A 173 13.34 20.04 2.40
CA ASP A 173 14.62 20.60 1.95
C ASP A 173 14.47 21.87 1.09
N VAL A 174 13.25 22.41 0.99
CA VAL A 174 12.95 23.63 0.24
C VAL A 174 12.73 24.81 1.19
N THR A 175 11.82 24.64 2.16
CA THR A 175 11.51 25.69 3.16
C THR A 175 12.05 25.38 4.55
N PHE A 176 12.74 24.24 4.72
CA PHE A 176 13.43 23.86 5.95
C PHE A 176 12.53 23.84 7.19
N THR A 177 11.24 23.54 7.02
CA THR A 177 10.28 23.50 8.14
C THR A 177 10.30 22.17 8.88
N SER A 178 10.75 21.08 8.25
CA SER A 178 10.71 19.76 8.87
C SER A 178 11.62 19.65 10.10
N LEU A 179 11.17 18.88 11.09
CA LEU A 179 12.02 18.40 12.16
C LEU A 179 12.85 17.19 11.68
N PRO A 180 14.03 16.92 12.28
CA PRO A 180 14.87 15.79 11.88
C PRO A 180 14.13 14.45 12.00
N GLN A 181 14.33 13.57 11.01
CA GLN A 181 13.88 12.19 11.09
C GLN A 181 14.72 11.41 12.10
N LYS A 182 14.10 10.42 12.75
CA LYS A 182 14.72 9.56 13.75
C LYS A 182 14.52 8.10 13.37
N GLU A 183 15.40 7.26 13.89
CA GLU A 183 15.21 5.81 13.80
C GLU A 183 13.93 5.40 14.52
N GLU A 184 13.23 4.43 13.93
CA GLU A 184 12.00 3.89 14.49
C GLU A 184 12.30 3.10 15.77
N ILE A 185 11.52 3.36 16.81
CA ILE A 185 11.68 2.74 18.12
C ILE A 185 10.58 1.70 18.36
N ALA A 186 10.97 0.53 18.88
CA ALA A 186 10.03 -0.49 19.29
C ALA A 186 9.35 -0.07 20.60
N VAL A 187 8.18 0.56 20.51
CA VAL A 187 7.33 0.93 21.65
C VAL A 187 6.01 0.15 21.62
N GLY A 188 5.20 0.28 22.69
CA GLY A 188 3.91 -0.41 22.82
C GLY A 188 3.85 -1.53 23.86
N GLY A 189 4.80 -1.55 24.81
CA GLY A 189 4.78 -2.46 25.97
C GLY A 189 5.60 -3.75 25.80
N LYS A 190 5.98 -4.36 26.93
CA LYS A 190 6.72 -5.63 26.92
C LYS A 190 5.80 -6.76 26.44
N GLY A 191 6.24 -7.49 25.40
CA GLY A 191 5.51 -8.65 24.88
C GLY A 191 4.48 -8.35 23.78
N LEU A 192 4.44 -7.11 23.26
CA LEU A 192 3.61 -6.78 22.10
C LEU A 192 4.08 -7.53 20.84
N PHE A 193 3.23 -8.40 20.31
CA PHE A 193 3.46 -9.05 19.01
C PHE A 193 3.10 -8.07 17.89
N GLN A 194 3.96 -7.93 16.89
CA GLN A 194 3.77 -6.98 15.78
C GLN A 194 4.12 -7.65 14.46
N ALA A 195 3.16 -7.70 13.54
CA ALA A 195 3.33 -8.39 12.28
C ALA A 195 2.96 -7.57 11.05
N LYS A 196 3.69 -7.80 9.97
CA LYS A 196 3.35 -7.34 8.61
C LYS A 196 3.06 -8.52 7.69
N PHE A 197 2.03 -8.38 6.87
CA PHE A 197 1.69 -9.37 5.84
C PHE A 197 1.57 -8.67 4.50
N TYR A 198 2.50 -8.97 3.60
CA TYR A 198 2.50 -8.49 2.23
C TYR A 198 1.72 -9.46 1.36
N GLY A 199 0.65 -8.98 0.74
CA GLY A 199 -0.22 -9.76 -0.13
C GLY A 199 -0.61 -8.98 -1.37
N LEU A 200 -1.25 -9.68 -2.30
CA LEU A 200 -1.77 -9.13 -3.54
C LEU A 200 -3.27 -8.80 -3.41
N GLY A 201 -3.71 -7.70 -4.01
CA GLY A 201 -5.13 -7.38 -4.10
C GLY A 201 -5.94 -8.57 -4.66
N ALA A 202 -6.90 -9.05 -3.86
CA ALA A 202 -7.76 -10.22 -4.10
C ALA A 202 -7.14 -11.63 -3.88
N ASP A 203 -5.96 -11.76 -3.28
CA ASP A 203 -5.39 -13.06 -2.90
C ASP A 203 -6.01 -13.69 -1.62
N GLY A 204 -6.77 -12.90 -0.86
CA GLY A 204 -7.41 -13.32 0.39
C GLY A 204 -6.62 -13.06 1.67
N THR A 205 -5.42 -12.47 1.59
CA THR A 205 -4.53 -12.14 2.73
C THR A 205 -5.22 -11.25 3.76
N VAL A 206 -5.80 -10.13 3.33
CA VAL A 206 -6.53 -9.20 4.21
C VAL A 206 -7.69 -9.90 4.92
N GLY A 207 -8.43 -10.75 4.19
CA GLY A 207 -9.55 -11.51 4.74
C GLY A 207 -9.10 -12.50 5.81
N ALA A 208 -8.01 -13.22 5.54
CA ALA A 208 -7.39 -14.13 6.51
C ALA A 208 -6.91 -13.39 7.75
N ASN A 209 -6.27 -12.22 7.60
CA ASN A 209 -5.82 -11.41 8.73
C ASN A 209 -6.97 -10.88 9.59
N LYS A 210 -8.06 -10.41 8.97
CA LYS A 210 -9.29 -10.06 9.72
C LYS A 210 -9.85 -11.25 10.50
N ASN A 211 -9.78 -12.45 9.92
CA ASN A 211 -10.20 -13.66 10.61
C ASN A 211 -9.25 -14.01 11.77
N SER A 212 -7.93 -13.94 11.56
CA SER A 212 -6.94 -14.19 12.62
C SER A 212 -7.14 -13.27 13.82
N VAL A 213 -7.41 -11.98 13.59
CA VAL A 213 -7.72 -11.00 14.65
C VAL A 213 -8.94 -11.43 15.46
N LYS A 214 -10.00 -11.89 14.80
CA LYS A 214 -11.21 -12.36 15.48
C LYS A 214 -10.95 -13.64 16.26
N ILE A 215 -10.23 -14.60 15.68
CA ILE A 215 -9.86 -15.85 16.37
C ILE A 215 -9.08 -15.53 17.65
N ILE A 216 -8.09 -14.63 17.59
CA ILE A 216 -7.30 -14.26 18.76
C ILE A 216 -8.13 -13.48 19.77
N GLY A 217 -8.87 -12.45 19.33
CA GLY A 217 -9.65 -11.57 20.21
C GLY A 217 -10.86 -12.24 20.87
N ASP A 218 -11.55 -13.15 20.17
CA ASP A 218 -12.74 -13.82 20.71
C ASP A 218 -12.39 -15.01 21.63
N ASN A 219 -11.15 -15.51 21.58
CA ASN A 219 -10.72 -16.71 22.32
C ASN A 219 -9.56 -16.46 23.29
N THR A 220 -9.15 -15.20 23.47
CA THR A 220 -8.12 -14.80 24.45
C THR A 220 -8.48 -13.47 25.10
N ASN A 221 -7.75 -13.08 26.14
CA ASN A 221 -7.87 -11.75 26.75
C ASN A 221 -6.93 -10.71 26.10
N LYS A 222 -6.31 -11.04 24.96
CA LYS A 222 -5.37 -10.14 24.29
C LYS A 222 -6.12 -9.00 23.60
N TYR A 223 -5.59 -7.79 23.73
CA TYR A 223 -5.94 -6.69 22.86
C TYR A 223 -5.43 -6.99 21.47
N CYS A 224 -6.28 -6.73 20.47
CA CYS A 224 -5.98 -6.99 19.08
C CYS A 224 -6.20 -5.71 18.27
N GLN A 225 -5.23 -5.39 17.41
CA GLN A 225 -5.33 -4.28 16.48
C GLN A 225 -4.98 -4.77 15.08
N ALA A 226 -5.72 -4.30 14.08
CA ALA A 226 -5.36 -4.49 12.68
C ALA A 226 -5.61 -3.23 11.87
N TYR A 227 -4.63 -2.88 11.07
CA TYR A 227 -4.70 -1.85 10.05
C TYR A 227 -4.30 -2.44 8.71
N PHE A 228 -4.89 -1.97 7.62
CA PHE A 228 -4.66 -2.51 6.30
C PHE A 228 -4.33 -1.37 5.34
N SER A 229 -3.11 -1.38 4.82
CA SER A 229 -2.68 -0.49 3.75
C SER A 229 -3.01 -1.15 2.41
N TYR A 230 -3.71 -0.41 1.55
CA TYR A 230 -4.10 -0.84 0.22
C TYR A 230 -3.50 0.10 -0.82
N ASP A 231 -3.13 -0.46 -1.96
CA ASP A 231 -2.83 0.29 -3.16
C ASP A 231 -4.09 0.94 -3.77
N SER A 232 -3.88 1.97 -4.55
CA SER A 232 -4.87 2.59 -5.44
C SER A 232 -5.34 1.66 -6.56
N LYS A 233 -4.49 0.69 -6.96
CA LYS A 233 -4.78 -0.28 -8.03
C LYS A 233 -5.88 -1.26 -7.61
N LYS A 234 -7.00 -1.28 -8.35
CA LYS A 234 -8.20 -2.08 -8.00
C LYS A 234 -7.98 -3.60 -8.12
N SER A 235 -7.03 -4.06 -8.95
CA SER A 235 -6.68 -5.48 -9.10
C SER A 235 -5.18 -5.67 -9.15
N GLY A 236 -4.68 -6.71 -8.47
CA GLY A 236 -3.24 -7.00 -8.40
C GLY A 236 -2.42 -5.92 -7.70
N GLY A 237 -3.06 -5.04 -6.93
CA GLY A 237 -2.38 -3.97 -6.19
C GLY A 237 -1.63 -4.52 -4.98
N PHE A 238 -0.66 -3.75 -4.49
CA PHE A 238 0.01 -4.04 -3.23
C PHE A 238 -0.97 -3.99 -2.04
N THR A 239 -0.83 -4.91 -1.09
CA THR A 239 -1.48 -4.80 0.22
C THR A 239 -0.50 -5.13 1.34
N CYS A 240 -0.54 -4.35 2.41
CA CYS A 240 0.21 -4.64 3.63
C CYS A 240 -0.75 -4.61 4.83
N SER A 241 -0.89 -5.76 5.50
CA SER A 241 -1.65 -5.84 6.75
C SER A 241 -0.70 -5.63 7.92
N HIS A 242 -1.05 -4.73 8.83
CA HIS A 242 -0.32 -4.43 10.06
C HIS A 242 -1.14 -4.95 11.23
N LEU A 243 -0.62 -5.92 11.96
CA LEU A 243 -1.30 -6.56 13.08
C LEU A 243 -0.51 -6.38 14.36
N ARG A 244 -1.23 -6.13 15.46
CA ARG A 244 -0.66 -6.10 16.80
C ARG A 244 -1.52 -6.91 17.76
N PHE A 245 -0.88 -7.68 18.64
CA PHE A 245 -1.53 -8.44 19.71
C PHE A 245 -0.74 -8.29 21.00
N GLY A 246 -1.40 -7.99 22.11
CA GLY A 246 -0.73 -7.78 23.39
C GLY A 246 -1.67 -7.96 24.57
N ASP A 247 -1.09 -8.12 25.76
CA ASP A 247 -1.86 -8.22 27.01
C ASP A 247 -2.24 -6.85 27.58
N GLU A 248 -1.62 -5.77 27.06
CA GLU A 248 -1.92 -4.38 27.39
C GLU A 248 -2.70 -3.67 26.27
N PRO A 249 -3.50 -2.63 26.58
CA PRO A 249 -4.19 -1.84 25.58
C PRO A 249 -3.25 -1.28 24.51
N ILE A 250 -3.56 -1.54 23.23
CA ILE A 250 -2.73 -1.11 22.09
C ILE A 250 -3.08 0.32 21.71
N ARG A 251 -2.15 1.26 21.88
CA ARG A 251 -2.31 2.69 21.54
C ARG A 251 -1.65 3.08 20.22
N SER A 252 -0.95 2.15 19.58
CA SER A 252 -0.16 2.39 18.38
C SER A 252 -1.01 2.73 17.14
N THR A 253 -1.44 3.99 17.02
CA THR A 253 -2.28 4.51 15.92
C THR A 253 -1.51 4.86 14.64
N TYR A 254 -0.38 4.18 14.43
CA TYR A 254 0.54 4.30 13.31
C TYR A 254 0.84 2.92 12.72
N LEU A 255 1.45 2.85 11.53
CA LEU A 255 1.81 1.59 10.90
C LEU A 255 2.78 0.79 11.78
N VAL A 256 2.78 -0.54 11.67
CA VAL A 256 3.85 -1.34 12.30
C VAL A 256 5.17 -0.95 11.65
N THR A 257 6.09 -0.31 12.39
CA THR A 257 7.40 0.08 11.88
C THR A 257 8.49 -0.91 12.25
N THR A 258 8.36 -1.57 13.41
CA THR A 258 9.30 -2.59 13.92
C THR A 258 8.63 -3.96 14.08
N PRO A 259 8.27 -4.69 13.01
CA PRO A 259 7.64 -6.01 13.15
C PRO A 259 8.61 -7.06 13.71
N ASN A 260 8.09 -8.00 14.53
CA ASN A 260 8.82 -9.22 14.91
C ASN A 260 8.48 -10.43 14.02
N PHE A 261 7.38 -10.33 13.25
CA PHE A 261 7.02 -11.32 12.24
C PHE A 261 6.66 -10.63 10.92
N VAL A 262 7.19 -11.13 9.81
CA VAL A 262 6.82 -10.69 8.46
C VAL A 262 6.42 -11.90 7.63
N ALA A 263 5.29 -11.81 6.92
CA ALA A 263 4.94 -12.76 5.88
C ALA A 263 4.89 -12.08 4.51
N CYS A 264 5.52 -12.68 3.52
CA CYS A 264 5.47 -12.29 2.11
C CYS A 264 4.74 -13.38 1.33
N HIS A 265 3.49 -13.11 0.93
CA HIS A 265 2.64 -14.09 0.25
C HIS A 265 2.83 -14.09 -1.28
N VAL A 266 3.61 -13.15 -1.80
CA VAL A 266 3.86 -12.93 -3.23
C VAL A 266 5.36 -12.93 -3.48
N GLN A 267 5.88 -14.00 -4.08
CA GLN A 267 7.32 -14.17 -4.32
C GLN A 267 7.98 -12.98 -5.05
N ALA A 268 7.31 -12.40 -6.04
CA ALA A 268 7.84 -11.27 -6.83
C ALA A 268 8.16 -10.03 -5.98
N TYR A 269 7.48 -9.86 -4.84
CA TYR A 269 7.66 -8.69 -3.96
C TYR A 269 9.06 -8.62 -3.34
N LEU A 270 9.80 -9.74 -3.31
CA LEU A 270 11.21 -9.75 -2.90
C LEU A 270 12.09 -8.88 -3.79
N HIS A 271 11.74 -8.70 -5.07
CA HIS A 271 12.49 -7.86 -6.00
C HIS A 271 11.89 -6.46 -6.13
N MET A 272 10.58 -6.31 -5.88
CA MET A 272 9.85 -5.05 -6.09
C MET A 272 9.80 -4.13 -4.86
N TYR A 273 9.77 -4.70 -3.64
CA TYR A 273 9.49 -3.96 -2.41
C TYR A 273 10.46 -4.29 -1.29
N ASP A 274 10.71 -3.34 -0.40
CA ASP A 274 11.45 -3.59 0.83
C ASP A 274 10.61 -4.31 1.90
N VAL A 275 10.30 -5.58 1.64
CA VAL A 275 9.51 -6.42 2.55
C VAL A 275 10.21 -6.68 3.89
N THR A 276 11.52 -6.48 3.96
CA THR A 276 12.34 -6.63 5.18
C THR A 276 12.34 -5.38 6.06
N ARG A 277 11.80 -4.24 5.61
CA ARG A 277 11.90 -2.96 6.31
C ARG A 277 11.41 -3.01 7.75
N GLY A 278 12.35 -2.76 8.66
CA GLY A 278 12.14 -2.64 10.10
C GLY A 278 11.97 -3.97 10.84
N LEU A 279 12.10 -5.12 10.18
CA LEU A 279 12.04 -6.42 10.86
C LEU A 279 13.08 -6.50 11.98
N GLN A 280 12.62 -6.79 13.19
CA GLN A 280 13.51 -6.80 14.34
C GLN A 280 14.58 -7.89 14.24
N LYS A 281 15.74 -7.67 14.88
CA LYS A 281 16.77 -8.70 15.07
C LYS A 281 16.17 -9.92 15.76
N ASN A 282 16.56 -11.11 15.31
CA ASN A 282 15.97 -12.39 15.71
C ASN A 282 14.48 -12.54 15.34
N GLY A 283 13.96 -11.69 14.45
CA GLY A 283 12.60 -11.77 13.93
C GLY A 283 12.38 -12.99 13.03
N THR A 284 11.13 -13.22 12.67
CA THR A 284 10.72 -14.35 11.82
C THR A 284 10.16 -13.87 10.49
N PHE A 285 10.54 -14.53 9.40
CA PHE A 285 10.06 -14.26 8.05
C PHE A 285 9.40 -15.51 7.45
N LEU A 286 8.19 -15.38 6.89
CA LEU A 286 7.49 -16.45 6.16
C LEU A 286 7.36 -16.07 4.68
N LEU A 287 7.82 -16.92 3.78
CA LEU A 287 7.71 -16.72 2.33
C LEU A 287 6.79 -17.76 1.67
N ASN A 288 5.79 -17.31 0.91
CA ASN A 288 5.12 -18.16 -0.06
C ASN A 288 5.90 -18.16 -1.38
N THR A 289 6.41 -19.32 -1.78
CA THR A 289 7.29 -19.44 -2.95
C THR A 289 7.16 -20.82 -3.61
N VAL A 290 7.37 -20.86 -4.92
CA VAL A 290 7.49 -22.13 -5.67
C VAL A 290 8.91 -22.69 -5.65
N TRP A 291 9.88 -21.90 -5.21
CA TRP A 291 11.28 -22.31 -5.11
C TRP A 291 11.53 -23.11 -3.83
N GLU A 292 12.41 -24.11 -3.92
CA GLU A 292 12.80 -24.95 -2.79
C GLU A 292 14.33 -25.03 -2.66
N GLY A 293 14.84 -25.23 -1.44
CA GLY A 293 16.26 -25.49 -1.17
C GLY A 293 17.20 -24.48 -1.82
N ASP A 294 18.22 -24.99 -2.52
CA ASP A 294 19.25 -24.17 -3.20
C ASP A 294 18.66 -23.26 -4.27
N THR A 295 17.58 -23.66 -4.94
CA THR A 295 16.90 -22.81 -5.93
C THR A 295 16.29 -21.58 -5.25
N LEU A 296 15.71 -21.73 -4.06
CA LEU A 296 15.22 -20.58 -3.28
C LEU A 296 16.40 -19.68 -2.87
N ALA A 297 17.44 -20.27 -2.29
CA ALA A 297 18.62 -19.53 -1.87
C ALA A 297 19.23 -18.74 -3.03
N ASN A 298 19.38 -19.33 -4.21
CA ASN A 298 19.98 -18.66 -5.37
C ASN A 298 19.14 -17.51 -5.90
N ASN A 299 17.80 -17.64 -5.90
CA ASN A 299 16.90 -16.61 -6.43
C ASN A 299 16.60 -15.46 -5.45
N LEU A 300 16.88 -15.59 -4.15
CA LEU A 300 16.72 -14.48 -3.21
C LEU A 300 17.67 -13.30 -3.58
N PRO A 301 17.18 -12.05 -3.62
CA PRO A 301 18.04 -10.89 -3.86
C PRO A 301 19.11 -10.73 -2.78
N ASN A 302 20.30 -10.26 -3.15
CA ASN A 302 21.41 -10.09 -2.21
C ASN A 302 21.08 -9.17 -1.04
N ARG A 303 20.27 -8.11 -1.25
CA ARG A 303 19.83 -7.23 -0.16
C ARG A 303 19.04 -7.97 0.92
N VAL A 304 18.19 -8.93 0.53
CA VAL A 304 17.34 -9.71 1.44
C VAL A 304 18.19 -10.75 2.16
N LYS A 305 19.06 -11.46 1.43
CA LYS A 305 20.04 -12.41 2.01
C LYS A 305 20.90 -11.76 3.07
N LYS A 306 21.49 -10.61 2.74
CA LYS A 306 22.33 -9.83 3.66
C LYS A 306 21.55 -9.41 4.89
N TYR A 307 20.32 -8.92 4.73
CA TYR A 307 19.46 -8.55 5.84
C TYR A 307 19.17 -9.73 6.78
N PHE A 308 18.86 -10.91 6.23
CA PHE A 308 18.60 -12.11 7.02
C PHE A 308 19.81 -12.53 7.86
N ALA A 309 21.02 -12.50 7.27
CA ALA A 309 22.26 -12.83 7.98
C ALA A 309 22.61 -11.77 9.05
N ASP A 310 22.58 -10.48 8.69
CA ASP A 310 22.97 -9.38 9.59
C ASP A 310 22.06 -9.26 10.82
N ASN A 311 20.80 -9.69 10.70
CA ASN A 311 19.79 -9.58 11.77
C ASN A 311 19.40 -10.93 12.39
N ASN A 312 20.07 -12.03 12.05
CA ASN A 312 19.78 -13.38 12.55
C ASN A 312 18.31 -13.78 12.39
N ILE A 313 17.76 -13.59 11.20
CA ILE A 313 16.33 -13.81 10.92
C ILE A 313 16.04 -15.32 10.79
N THR A 314 14.98 -15.79 11.41
CA THR A 314 14.46 -17.15 11.17
C THR A 314 13.55 -17.14 9.95
N VAL A 315 13.96 -17.85 8.89
CA VAL A 315 13.25 -17.86 7.60
C VAL A 315 12.49 -19.17 7.40
N TYR A 316 11.17 -19.08 7.25
CA TYR A 316 10.30 -20.16 6.83
C TYR A 316 9.81 -19.93 5.40
N TYR A 317 9.59 -21.01 4.66
CA TYR A 317 9.01 -20.95 3.32
C TYR A 317 8.02 -22.08 3.08
N ILE A 318 7.02 -21.84 2.24
CA ILE A 318 5.99 -22.81 1.88
C ILE A 318 5.54 -22.59 0.44
N ASN A 319 5.28 -23.68 -0.28
CA ASN A 319 4.65 -23.62 -1.61
C ASN A 319 3.13 -23.75 -1.48
N ALA A 320 2.48 -22.70 -0.95
CA ALA A 320 1.04 -22.72 -0.73
C ALA A 320 0.25 -22.81 -2.04
N THR A 321 0.83 -22.33 -3.14
CA THR A 321 0.23 -22.41 -4.49
C THR A 321 0.12 -23.86 -4.97
N LYS A 322 1.18 -24.66 -4.85
CA LYS A 322 1.15 -26.09 -5.16
C LYS A 322 0.16 -26.85 -4.27
N ILE A 323 0.19 -26.59 -2.95
CA ILE A 323 -0.74 -27.20 -1.99
C ILE A 323 -2.20 -26.87 -2.37
N ALA A 324 -2.51 -25.62 -2.69
CA ALA A 324 -3.86 -25.21 -3.08
C ALA A 324 -4.33 -25.88 -4.38
N MET A 325 -3.44 -26.07 -5.37
CA MET A 325 -3.75 -26.80 -6.59
C MET A 325 -4.02 -28.28 -6.33
N GLU A 326 -3.19 -28.95 -5.53
CA GLU A 326 -3.35 -30.37 -5.18
C GLU A 326 -4.67 -30.64 -4.43
N ILE A 327 -5.11 -29.71 -3.58
CA ILE A 327 -6.40 -29.80 -2.85
C ILE A 327 -7.59 -29.47 -3.77
N GLY A 328 -7.37 -28.73 -4.86
CA GLY A 328 -8.44 -28.25 -5.75
C GLY A 328 -9.08 -26.93 -5.30
N LEU A 329 -8.32 -26.06 -4.61
CA LEU A 329 -8.69 -24.69 -4.24
C LEU A 329 -8.27 -23.65 -5.30
N GLY A 330 -7.58 -24.08 -6.35
CA GLY A 330 -7.03 -23.19 -7.38
C GLY A 330 -5.95 -22.28 -6.79
N ASN A 331 -6.06 -20.97 -7.00
CA ASN A 331 -5.05 -19.99 -6.54
C ASN A 331 -5.31 -19.44 -5.12
N ARG A 332 -6.18 -20.08 -4.33
CA ARG A 332 -6.53 -19.60 -2.98
C ARG A 332 -5.59 -20.17 -1.93
N THR A 333 -4.55 -19.40 -1.60
CA THR A 333 -3.50 -19.80 -0.64
C THR A 333 -3.75 -19.31 0.79
N ASN A 334 -4.71 -18.42 0.98
CA ASN A 334 -4.95 -17.69 2.23
C ASN A 334 -5.14 -18.58 3.48
N THR A 335 -5.94 -19.65 3.41
CA THR A 335 -6.17 -20.56 4.56
C THR A 335 -4.89 -21.32 4.94
N ILE A 336 -4.08 -21.71 3.96
CA ILE A 336 -2.80 -22.43 4.17
C ILE A 336 -1.81 -21.51 4.89
N LEU A 337 -1.66 -20.29 4.39
CA LEU A 337 -0.76 -19.28 4.96
C LEU A 337 -1.22 -18.79 6.34
N GLN A 338 -2.54 -18.70 6.56
CA GLN A 338 -3.11 -18.41 7.88
C GLN A 338 -2.76 -19.51 8.90
N SER A 339 -2.85 -20.78 8.51
CA SER A 339 -2.48 -21.91 9.37
C SER A 339 -0.98 -21.92 9.67
N ALA A 340 -0.14 -21.67 8.66
CA ALA A 340 1.31 -21.53 8.85
C ALA A 340 1.65 -20.40 9.84
N PHE A 341 0.99 -19.24 9.76
CA PHE A 341 1.15 -18.15 10.72
C PHE A 341 0.91 -18.59 12.17
N PHE A 342 -0.22 -19.25 12.45
CA PHE A 342 -0.51 -19.70 13.82
C PHE A 342 0.47 -20.76 14.33
N ARG A 343 0.89 -21.69 13.47
CA ARG A 343 1.85 -22.74 13.82
C ARG A 343 3.25 -22.21 14.08
N ILE A 344 3.70 -21.24 13.28
CA ILE A 344 5.03 -20.64 13.41
C ILE A 344 5.10 -19.71 14.63
N THR A 345 4.09 -18.88 14.83
CA THR A 345 4.15 -17.80 15.83
C THR A 345 3.73 -18.25 17.22
N GLY A 346 2.84 -19.24 17.33
CA GLY A 346 2.32 -19.68 18.63
C GLY A 346 1.64 -18.56 19.43
N VAL A 347 1.15 -17.51 18.76
CA VAL A 347 0.48 -16.35 19.41
C VAL A 347 -0.70 -16.78 20.28
N ILE A 348 -1.32 -17.91 19.93
CA ILE A 348 -2.26 -18.69 20.72
C ILE A 348 -1.88 -20.18 20.58
N PRO A 349 -2.36 -21.08 21.47
CA PRO A 349 -2.14 -22.51 21.34
C PRO A 349 -2.56 -23.04 19.95
N VAL A 350 -1.68 -23.82 19.31
CA VAL A 350 -1.88 -24.28 17.92
C VAL A 350 -3.17 -25.09 17.75
N ASP A 351 -3.48 -25.96 18.71
CA ASP A 351 -4.70 -26.78 18.66
C ASP A 351 -5.97 -25.91 18.69
N LEU A 352 -5.97 -24.88 19.54
CA LEU A 352 -7.05 -23.90 19.60
C LEU A 352 -7.17 -23.12 18.28
N ALA A 353 -6.04 -22.69 17.71
CA ALA A 353 -6.05 -22.00 16.42
C ALA A 353 -6.67 -22.87 15.31
N VAL A 354 -6.24 -24.13 15.21
CA VAL A 354 -6.74 -25.09 14.20
C VAL A 354 -8.23 -25.36 14.40
N GLU A 355 -8.68 -25.57 15.64
CA GLU A 355 -10.09 -25.76 15.97
C GLU A 355 -10.94 -24.56 15.52
N GLN A 356 -10.54 -23.34 15.89
CA GLN A 356 -11.29 -22.13 15.58
C GLN A 356 -11.27 -21.79 14.08
N MET A 357 -10.16 -22.08 13.38
CA MET A 357 -10.09 -21.98 11.92
C MET A 357 -11.09 -22.92 11.26
N LYS A 358 -11.16 -24.19 11.68
CA LYS A 358 -12.12 -25.17 11.14
C LYS A 358 -13.57 -24.76 11.46
N ALA A 359 -13.86 -24.28 12.67
CA ALA A 359 -15.17 -23.76 13.04
C ALA A 359 -15.59 -22.57 12.14
N PHE A 360 -14.67 -21.66 11.84
CA PHE A 360 -14.93 -20.52 10.96
C PHE A 360 -15.17 -20.93 9.50
N ILE A 361 -14.48 -21.97 9.02
CA ILE A 361 -14.70 -22.56 7.69
C ILE A 361 -16.14 -23.06 7.57
N VAL A 362 -16.66 -23.78 8.56
CA VAL A 362 -18.07 -24.24 8.57
C VAL A 362 -19.03 -23.05 8.54
N LYS A 363 -18.78 -22.04 9.38
CA LYS A 363 -19.62 -20.83 9.43
C LYS A 363 -19.65 -20.09 8.08
N SER A 364 -18.52 -20.01 7.39
CA SER A 364 -18.37 -19.23 6.15
C SER A 364 -18.77 -20.00 4.89
N TYR A 365 -18.49 -21.30 4.85
CA TYR A 365 -18.58 -22.13 3.65
C TYR A 365 -19.53 -23.32 3.79
N GLY A 366 -20.13 -23.57 4.96
CA GLY A 366 -21.06 -24.69 5.16
C GLY A 366 -22.24 -24.69 4.17
N ARG A 367 -22.69 -23.50 3.74
CA ARG A 367 -23.73 -23.35 2.71
C ARG A 367 -23.28 -23.68 1.29
N LYS A 368 -21.97 -23.81 1.04
CA LYS A 368 -21.40 -24.11 -0.28
C LYS A 368 -21.17 -25.62 -0.52
N GLY A 369 -21.51 -26.45 0.45
CA GLY A 369 -21.40 -27.90 0.39
C GLY A 369 -20.15 -28.46 1.06
N GLU A 370 -20.25 -29.74 1.42
CA GLU A 370 -19.26 -30.49 2.22
C GLU A 370 -17.90 -30.62 1.52
N ASP A 371 -17.87 -30.72 0.18
CA ASP A 371 -16.62 -30.75 -0.60
C ASP A 371 -15.79 -29.48 -0.40
N VAL A 372 -16.42 -28.29 -0.43
CA VAL A 372 -15.72 -27.01 -0.22
C VAL A 372 -15.20 -26.90 1.21
N VAL A 373 -15.97 -27.37 2.20
CA VAL A 373 -15.56 -27.40 3.61
C VAL A 373 -14.34 -28.30 3.79
N ASN A 374 -14.38 -29.53 3.27
CA ASN A 374 -13.30 -30.50 3.41
C ASN A 374 -12.01 -30.07 2.70
N LYS A 375 -12.10 -29.44 1.53
CA LYS A 375 -10.94 -28.82 0.88
C LYS A 375 -10.29 -27.76 1.76
N ASN A 376 -11.08 -26.92 2.42
CA ASN A 376 -10.53 -25.92 3.33
C ASN A 376 -9.96 -26.55 4.61
N TYR A 377 -10.53 -27.65 5.12
CA TYR A 377 -9.94 -28.40 6.25
C TYR A 377 -8.56 -28.94 5.90
N GLN A 378 -8.41 -29.57 4.73
CA GLN A 378 -7.11 -30.02 4.25
C GLN A 378 -6.12 -28.86 4.13
N ALA A 379 -6.57 -27.67 3.70
CA ALA A 379 -5.71 -26.49 3.66
C ALA A 379 -5.22 -26.05 5.05
N VAL A 380 -6.03 -26.18 6.10
CA VAL A 380 -5.60 -25.93 7.49
C VAL A 380 -4.56 -26.96 7.93
N ASP A 381 -4.81 -28.24 7.66
CA ASP A 381 -3.95 -29.33 8.11
C ASP A 381 -2.58 -29.28 7.39
N ARG A 382 -2.58 -29.04 6.08
CA ARG A 382 -1.37 -28.91 5.24
C ARG A 382 -0.63 -27.58 5.42
N GLY A 383 -1.19 -26.63 6.17
CA GLY A 383 -0.48 -25.40 6.56
C GLY A 383 0.75 -25.63 7.43
N GLY A 384 0.96 -26.86 7.95
CA GLY A 384 2.18 -27.27 8.65
C GLY A 384 3.33 -27.74 7.73
N GLU A 385 3.14 -27.79 6.41
CA GLU A 385 4.15 -28.26 5.45
C GLU A 385 5.23 -27.22 5.11
N TYR A 386 5.32 -26.12 5.88
CA TYR A 386 6.39 -25.15 5.73
C TYR A 386 7.75 -25.77 6.08
N LYS A 387 8.79 -25.30 5.40
CA LYS A 387 10.18 -25.66 5.64
C LYS A 387 10.93 -24.47 6.22
N LYS A 388 12.05 -24.72 6.88
CA LYS A 388 12.98 -23.68 7.32
C LYS A 388 14.11 -23.57 6.29
N LEU A 389 14.48 -22.34 5.93
CA LEU A 389 15.66 -22.06 5.12
C LEU A 389 16.84 -21.80 6.06
N ASP A 390 17.95 -22.49 5.82
CA ASP A 390 19.19 -22.21 6.53
C ASP A 390 19.81 -20.92 5.99
N VAL A 391 19.96 -19.93 6.87
CA VAL A 391 20.56 -18.63 6.54
C VAL A 391 22.08 -18.76 6.64
N ASP A 392 22.77 -18.61 5.51
CA ASP A 392 24.23 -18.66 5.47
C ASP A 392 24.82 -17.36 6.05
N PRO A 393 25.65 -17.43 7.12
CA PRO A 393 26.33 -16.26 7.66
C PRO A 393 27.19 -15.51 6.62
N ALA A 394 27.69 -16.18 5.59
CA ALA A 394 28.46 -15.55 4.52
C ALA A 394 27.64 -14.53 3.71
N TRP A 395 26.30 -14.61 3.74
CA TRP A 395 25.42 -13.65 3.08
C TRP A 395 25.58 -12.21 3.60
N SER A 396 26.10 -12.04 4.83
CA SER A 396 26.44 -10.73 5.39
C SER A 396 27.44 -9.96 4.50
N ASN A 397 28.28 -10.65 3.73
CA ASN A 397 29.31 -10.04 2.89
C ASN A 397 28.92 -9.93 1.41
N LEU A 398 27.68 -10.26 1.03
CA LEU A 398 27.25 -10.18 -0.35
C LEU A 398 27.17 -8.72 -0.83
N PRO A 399 27.63 -8.42 -2.05
CA PRO A 399 27.42 -7.11 -2.65
C PRO A 399 25.93 -6.92 -2.94
N ILE A 400 25.39 -5.75 -2.58
CA ILE A 400 24.03 -5.38 -2.96
C ILE A 400 24.04 -5.14 -4.48
N GLU A 401 23.08 -5.76 -5.17
CA GLU A 401 22.91 -5.62 -6.62
C GLU A 401 22.71 -4.14 -6.98
N ASN A 402 23.39 -3.67 -8.02
CA ASN A 402 23.19 -2.32 -8.53
C ASN A 402 21.80 -2.22 -9.17
N THR A 403 21.18 -1.06 -9.05
CA THR A 403 19.96 -0.73 -9.80
C THR A 403 20.26 -0.87 -11.29
N VAL A 404 19.42 -1.62 -12.01
CA VAL A 404 19.55 -1.77 -13.46
C VAL A 404 19.30 -0.39 -14.10
N GLU A 405 20.28 0.14 -14.81
CA GLU A 405 20.10 1.35 -15.61
C GLU A 405 19.24 1.03 -16.84
N ASP A 406 18.27 1.88 -17.11
CA ASP A 406 17.42 1.79 -18.30
C ASP A 406 17.15 3.17 -18.93
N ASP A 407 16.41 3.14 -20.04
CA ASP A 407 16.06 4.30 -20.87
C ASP A 407 14.85 5.09 -20.34
N ALA A 408 14.45 4.88 -19.08
CA ALA A 408 13.29 5.57 -18.53
C ALA A 408 13.55 7.07 -18.28
N PRO A 409 12.55 7.94 -18.55
CA PRO A 409 12.64 9.37 -18.27
C PRO A 409 12.99 9.65 -16.81
N GLU A 410 13.67 10.78 -16.56
CA GLU A 410 14.05 11.19 -15.22
C GLU A 410 12.85 11.25 -14.26
N PHE A 411 11.72 11.76 -14.73
CA PHE A 411 10.46 11.81 -13.98
C PHE A 411 10.01 10.41 -13.51
N VAL A 412 10.16 9.40 -14.37
CA VAL A 412 9.83 8.02 -14.02
C VAL A 412 10.84 7.45 -13.03
N ARG A 413 12.14 7.64 -13.29
CA ARG A 413 13.22 7.10 -12.44
C ARG A 413 13.25 7.69 -11.04
N ASN A 414 13.09 9.00 -10.93
CA ASN A 414 13.32 9.74 -9.68
C ASN A 414 12.04 9.97 -8.88
N LEU A 415 10.85 9.92 -9.49
CA LEU A 415 9.58 10.18 -8.81
C LEU A 415 8.63 8.98 -8.86
N VAL A 416 8.27 8.51 -10.05
CA VAL A 416 7.24 7.45 -10.21
C VAL A 416 7.71 6.11 -9.63
N ARG A 417 8.95 5.69 -9.92
CA ARG A 417 9.48 4.40 -9.46
C ARG A 417 9.62 4.31 -7.94
N PRO A 418 10.18 5.31 -7.24
CA PRO A 418 10.16 5.31 -5.77
C PRO A 418 8.75 5.19 -5.19
N ILE A 419 7.77 5.93 -5.74
CA ILE A 419 6.37 5.82 -5.29
C ILE A 419 5.84 4.40 -5.51
N ASN A 420 6.05 3.85 -6.72
CA ASN A 420 5.60 2.50 -7.06
C ASN A 420 6.26 1.43 -6.20
N ALA A 421 7.52 1.62 -5.77
CA ALA A 421 8.26 0.75 -4.86
C ALA A 421 7.83 0.88 -3.39
N GLN A 422 6.78 1.65 -3.09
CA GLN A 422 6.32 1.97 -1.73
C GLN A 422 7.33 2.78 -0.91
N ASP A 423 8.18 3.55 -1.61
CA ASP A 423 9.21 4.42 -1.05
C ASP A 423 8.90 5.92 -1.25
N GLY A 424 7.68 6.25 -1.68
CA GLY A 424 7.23 7.63 -1.87
C GLY A 424 7.36 8.49 -0.61
N ASP A 425 7.28 7.90 0.58
CA ASP A 425 7.48 8.60 1.84
C ASP A 425 8.92 9.11 2.07
N LEU A 426 9.90 8.54 1.35
CA LEU A 426 11.32 8.92 1.40
C LEU A 426 11.64 10.10 0.48
N LEU A 427 10.73 10.45 -0.43
CA LEU A 427 10.92 11.58 -1.34
C LEU A 427 10.84 12.90 -0.56
N PRO A 428 11.84 13.80 -0.70
CA PRO A 428 11.79 15.11 -0.09
C PRO A 428 10.83 16.04 -0.85
N VAL A 429 10.53 17.21 -0.26
CA VAL A 429 9.68 18.23 -0.91
C VAL A 429 10.25 18.67 -2.26
N SER A 430 11.57 18.76 -2.40
CA SER A 430 12.23 19.13 -3.66
C SER A 430 12.00 18.14 -4.82
N ALA A 431 11.58 16.90 -4.54
CA ALA A 431 11.24 15.93 -5.58
C ALA A 431 10.03 16.37 -6.44
N PHE A 432 9.23 17.32 -5.92
CA PHE A 432 8.05 17.88 -6.59
C PHE A 432 8.30 19.27 -7.17
N LYS A 433 9.56 19.73 -7.23
CA LYS A 433 9.91 21.04 -7.79
C LYS A 433 9.56 21.10 -9.28
N GLY A 434 8.88 22.17 -9.70
CA GLY A 434 8.36 22.35 -11.06
C GLY A 434 6.99 21.72 -11.32
N ILE A 435 6.43 21.00 -10.34
CA ILE A 435 5.06 20.44 -10.36
C ILE A 435 4.33 20.76 -9.06
N GLU A 436 4.61 21.91 -8.46
CA GLU A 436 4.04 22.34 -7.17
C GLU A 436 2.50 22.47 -7.21
N ASP A 437 1.94 22.61 -8.42
CA ASP A 437 0.50 22.65 -8.69
C ASP A 437 -0.15 21.25 -8.79
N GLY A 438 0.65 20.18 -8.73
CA GLY A 438 0.19 18.80 -8.86
C GLY A 438 0.08 18.28 -10.29
N THR A 439 0.60 19.01 -11.29
CA THR A 439 0.65 18.52 -12.68
C THR A 439 1.49 17.24 -12.78
N TRP A 440 1.02 16.25 -13.57
CA TRP A 440 1.70 14.96 -13.75
C TRP A 440 2.03 14.68 -15.22
N GLN A 441 3.13 13.97 -15.49
CA GLN A 441 3.49 13.58 -16.85
C GLN A 441 2.66 12.38 -17.34
N ASN A 442 2.30 12.39 -18.62
CA ASN A 442 1.58 11.29 -19.26
C ASN A 442 2.51 10.09 -19.55
N GLY A 443 1.93 8.91 -19.75
CA GLY A 443 2.65 7.73 -20.23
C GLY A 443 3.52 6.99 -19.20
N THR A 444 3.46 7.37 -17.92
CA THR A 444 4.29 6.74 -16.88
C THR A 444 3.94 5.28 -16.62
N ALA A 445 2.69 4.87 -16.92
CA ALA A 445 2.21 3.50 -16.73
C ALA A 445 2.98 2.46 -17.57
N ALA A 446 3.53 2.87 -18.72
CA ALA A 446 4.30 2.00 -19.61
C ALA A 446 5.58 1.43 -18.96
N TYR A 447 6.06 2.05 -17.89
CA TYR A 447 7.27 1.66 -17.17
C TYR A 447 7.00 0.84 -15.90
N GLU A 448 5.74 0.53 -15.58
CA GLU A 448 5.42 -0.24 -14.37
C GLU A 448 5.70 -1.73 -14.52
N LYS A 449 5.29 -2.32 -15.66
CA LYS A 449 5.51 -3.74 -16.01
C LYS A 449 5.26 -4.68 -14.84
N ARG A 450 4.05 -4.61 -14.30
CA ARG A 450 3.72 -5.09 -12.95
C ARG A 450 3.87 -6.60 -12.77
N GLY A 451 3.67 -7.40 -13.83
CA GLY A 451 3.84 -8.86 -13.80
C GLY A 451 2.89 -9.59 -12.84
N VAL A 452 1.71 -9.02 -12.56
CA VAL A 452 0.79 -9.53 -11.51
C VAL A 452 -0.22 -10.58 -12.03
N GLY A 453 -0.21 -10.87 -13.33
CA GLY A 453 -1.06 -11.89 -13.92
C GLY A 453 -0.58 -13.30 -13.61
N ASN A 454 -1.49 -14.24 -13.35
CA ASN A 454 -1.13 -15.66 -13.21
C ASN A 454 -1.02 -16.38 -14.56
N PHE A 455 -1.80 -15.90 -15.54
CA PHE A 455 -1.89 -16.46 -16.88
C PHE A 455 -1.85 -15.37 -17.94
N VAL A 456 -1.33 -15.68 -19.11
CA VAL A 456 -1.29 -14.77 -20.26
C VAL A 456 -1.84 -15.45 -21.51
N PRO A 457 -2.48 -14.71 -22.42
CA PRO A 457 -2.90 -15.26 -23.70
C PRO A 457 -1.68 -15.53 -24.58
N VAL A 458 -1.56 -16.75 -25.10
CA VAL A 458 -0.53 -17.15 -26.06
C VAL A 458 -1.14 -17.19 -27.45
N TRP A 459 -0.46 -16.59 -28.43
CA TRP A 459 -0.98 -16.45 -29.79
C TRP A 459 -0.55 -17.61 -30.70
N ASN A 460 -1.53 -18.20 -31.38
CA ASN A 460 -1.33 -19.18 -32.43
C ASN A 460 -1.65 -18.55 -33.81
N ALA A 461 -0.61 -18.35 -34.61
CA ALA A 461 -0.69 -17.69 -35.91
C ALA A 461 -1.54 -18.48 -36.93
N GLU A 462 -1.50 -19.81 -36.93
CA GLU A 462 -2.21 -20.65 -37.91
C GLU A 462 -3.73 -20.51 -37.82
N ASN A 463 -4.22 -20.28 -36.60
CA ASN A 463 -5.64 -20.11 -36.28
C ASN A 463 -6.11 -18.65 -36.37
N CYS A 464 -5.20 -17.70 -36.58
CA CYS A 464 -5.50 -16.27 -36.58
C CYS A 464 -6.11 -15.80 -37.91
N ILE A 465 -7.25 -15.11 -37.84
CA ILE A 465 -7.92 -14.51 -39.00
C ILE A 465 -7.68 -12.99 -39.12
N GLN A 466 -6.77 -12.43 -38.32
CA GLN A 466 -6.37 -11.00 -38.32
C GLN A 466 -7.57 -10.04 -38.17
N CYS A 467 -8.48 -10.32 -37.24
CA CYS A 467 -9.68 -9.50 -37.00
C CYS A 467 -9.50 -8.40 -35.95
N ASN A 468 -8.40 -8.43 -35.19
CA ASN A 468 -8.05 -7.52 -34.08
C ASN A 468 -9.09 -7.40 -32.95
N LYS A 469 -10.09 -8.28 -32.87
CA LYS A 469 -11.09 -8.27 -31.79
C LYS A 469 -10.46 -8.43 -30.41
N CYS A 470 -9.40 -9.22 -30.30
CA CYS A 470 -8.66 -9.43 -29.06
C CYS A 470 -8.04 -8.13 -28.52
N ALA A 471 -7.42 -7.32 -29.38
CA ALA A 471 -6.90 -5.99 -29.03
C ALA A 471 -8.02 -4.98 -28.75
N TYR A 472 -9.12 -5.06 -29.50
CA TYR A 472 -10.28 -4.18 -29.34
C TYR A 472 -10.88 -4.28 -27.94
N VAL A 473 -11.08 -5.50 -27.43
CA VAL A 473 -11.71 -5.75 -26.12
C VAL A 473 -10.74 -5.72 -24.95
N CYS A 474 -9.43 -5.59 -25.19
CA CYS A 474 -8.45 -5.59 -24.12
C CYS A 474 -8.62 -4.33 -23.24
N PRO A 475 -8.92 -4.48 -21.94
CA PRO A 475 -9.15 -3.34 -21.06
C PRO A 475 -7.87 -2.59 -20.65
N HIS A 476 -6.69 -3.14 -20.94
CA HIS A 476 -5.41 -2.59 -20.53
C HIS A 476 -4.46 -2.30 -21.70
N ALA A 477 -4.93 -2.48 -22.94
CA ALA A 477 -4.12 -2.38 -24.15
C ALA A 477 -2.87 -3.30 -24.15
N ALA A 478 -2.93 -4.41 -23.40
CA ALA A 478 -1.86 -5.40 -23.22
C ALA A 478 -1.81 -6.48 -24.34
N ILE A 479 -2.57 -6.31 -25.42
CA ILE A 479 -2.47 -7.15 -26.61
C ILE A 479 -2.72 -6.26 -27.84
N ARG A 480 -1.78 -6.21 -28.77
CA ARG A 480 -1.80 -5.30 -29.93
C ARG A 480 -1.43 -6.01 -31.23
N PRO A 481 -2.08 -5.65 -32.35
CA PRO A 481 -1.63 -6.07 -33.67
C PRO A 481 -0.49 -5.15 -34.13
N PHE A 482 0.56 -5.73 -34.69
CA PHE A 482 1.65 -4.99 -35.31
C PHE A 482 1.74 -5.34 -36.80
N LEU A 483 2.06 -4.32 -37.59
CA LEU A 483 2.33 -4.44 -39.02
C LEU A 483 3.80 -4.12 -39.25
N LEU A 484 4.54 -5.08 -39.80
CA LEU A 484 5.97 -4.99 -40.05
C LEU A 484 6.18 -4.82 -41.54
N ASP A 485 7.00 -3.84 -41.93
CA ASP A 485 7.55 -3.80 -43.27
C ASP A 485 8.66 -4.85 -43.46
N GLU A 486 9.24 -4.93 -44.66
CA GLU A 486 10.23 -5.94 -45.00
C GLU A 486 11.47 -5.90 -44.07
N ASN A 487 11.95 -4.70 -43.75
CA ASN A 487 13.15 -4.51 -42.92
C ASN A 487 12.84 -4.84 -41.45
N GLU A 488 11.73 -4.31 -40.92
CA GLU A 488 11.26 -4.62 -39.57
C GLU A 488 11.00 -6.12 -39.42
N SER A 489 10.38 -6.76 -40.41
CA SER A 489 10.11 -8.20 -40.42
C SER A 489 11.40 -9.03 -40.41
N ALA A 490 12.40 -8.65 -41.22
CA ALA A 490 13.68 -9.33 -41.31
C ALA A 490 14.50 -9.20 -40.01
N ALA A 491 14.46 -8.04 -39.36
CA ALA A 491 15.16 -7.78 -38.10
C ALA A 491 14.43 -8.32 -36.85
N SER A 492 13.19 -8.79 -37.00
CA SER A 492 12.37 -9.16 -35.85
C SER A 492 12.72 -10.52 -35.24
N PRO A 493 12.54 -10.68 -33.91
CA PRO A 493 12.79 -11.94 -33.19
C PRO A 493 11.70 -12.99 -33.40
N PHE A 494 10.63 -12.68 -34.14
CA PHE A 494 9.56 -13.62 -34.46
C PHE A 494 10.05 -14.70 -35.43
N LYS A 495 9.52 -15.91 -35.27
CA LYS A 495 9.76 -16.99 -36.24
C LYS A 495 8.97 -16.73 -37.52
N GLU A 496 9.40 -17.28 -38.65
CA GLU A 496 8.73 -17.00 -39.94
C GLU A 496 7.29 -17.52 -39.96
N GLU A 497 7.02 -18.66 -39.31
CA GLU A 497 5.69 -19.23 -39.13
C GLU A 497 4.74 -18.35 -38.30
N GLU A 498 5.27 -17.44 -37.48
CA GLU A 498 4.50 -16.48 -36.69
C GLU A 498 4.18 -15.20 -37.49
N LYS A 499 4.85 -14.96 -38.62
CA LYS A 499 4.72 -13.75 -39.46
C LYS A 499 3.72 -13.95 -40.59
N LEU A 500 2.45 -13.67 -40.31
CA LEU A 500 1.38 -13.80 -41.30
C LEU A 500 1.49 -12.71 -42.37
N LYS A 501 1.08 -12.99 -43.62
CA LYS A 501 0.86 -11.93 -44.62
C LYS A 501 -0.30 -11.06 -44.18
N ALA A 502 -0.15 -9.74 -44.16
CA ALA A 502 -1.22 -8.84 -43.75
C ALA A 502 -2.40 -8.91 -44.73
N ILE A 503 -3.62 -9.00 -44.18
CA ILE A 503 -4.87 -9.08 -44.95
C ILE A 503 -5.55 -7.71 -44.92
N GLY A 504 -5.71 -7.07 -46.07
CA GLY A 504 -6.47 -5.83 -46.22
C GLY A 504 -5.96 -4.98 -47.37
N LYS A 505 -6.83 -4.11 -47.91
CA LYS A 505 -6.46 -3.15 -48.95
C LYS A 505 -5.48 -2.12 -48.37
N GLY A 506 -4.35 -1.90 -49.03
CA GLY A 506 -3.32 -0.97 -48.58
C GLY A 506 -2.30 -1.58 -47.61
N LEU A 507 -2.40 -2.88 -47.32
CA LEU A 507 -1.48 -3.63 -46.46
C LEU A 507 -0.61 -4.62 -47.25
N GLU A 508 -0.64 -4.54 -48.58
CA GLU A 508 0.13 -5.40 -49.45
C GLU A 508 1.64 -5.28 -49.16
N GLY A 509 2.32 -6.41 -49.03
CA GLY A 509 3.75 -6.47 -48.71
C GLY A 509 4.08 -6.41 -47.21
N LEU A 510 3.13 -6.09 -46.34
CA LEU A 510 3.35 -6.06 -44.89
C LEU A 510 3.14 -7.45 -44.25
N LYS A 511 3.81 -7.67 -43.12
CA LYS A 511 3.61 -8.81 -42.24
C LYS A 511 2.79 -8.41 -41.01
N PHE A 512 1.98 -9.33 -40.51
CA PHE A 512 1.11 -9.17 -39.35
C PHE A 512 1.55 -10.10 -38.23
N VAL A 513 1.66 -9.56 -37.02
CA VAL A 513 1.81 -10.32 -35.78
C VAL A 513 0.85 -9.80 -34.72
N GLN A 514 0.37 -10.69 -33.84
CA GLN A 514 -0.40 -10.31 -32.66
C GLN A 514 0.46 -10.54 -31.43
N VAL A 515 0.77 -9.48 -30.68
CA VAL A 515 1.74 -9.53 -29.59
C VAL A 515 1.07 -9.13 -28.28
N VAL A 516 1.48 -9.77 -27.20
CA VAL A 516 0.94 -9.60 -25.85
C VAL A 516 2.03 -8.98 -24.97
N ASP A 517 1.67 -7.93 -24.24
CA ASP A 517 2.46 -7.42 -23.12
C ASP A 517 2.19 -8.34 -21.93
N VAL A 518 3.09 -9.29 -21.68
CA VAL A 518 2.86 -10.30 -20.66
C VAL A 518 2.97 -9.73 -19.25
N LEU A 519 3.70 -8.61 -19.07
CA LEU A 519 3.88 -7.96 -17.78
C LEU A 519 2.75 -6.97 -17.42
N ASP A 520 2.06 -6.39 -18.40
CA ASP A 520 0.89 -5.52 -18.15
C ASP A 520 -0.47 -6.24 -18.34
N CYS A 521 -0.46 -7.51 -18.75
CA CYS A 521 -1.67 -8.34 -18.82
C CYS A 521 -2.17 -8.73 -17.41
N LEU A 522 -3.47 -8.49 -17.14
CA LEU A 522 -4.13 -8.86 -15.88
C LEU A 522 -4.91 -10.19 -15.91
N SER A 523 -4.62 -11.08 -16.86
CA SER A 523 -5.21 -12.43 -16.97
C SER A 523 -6.74 -12.49 -17.09
N CYS A 524 -7.42 -11.45 -17.60
CA CYS A 524 -8.90 -11.41 -17.63
C CYS A 524 -9.54 -12.43 -18.59
N GLY A 525 -8.81 -12.93 -19.59
CA GLY A 525 -9.32 -13.88 -20.58
C GLY A 525 -10.24 -13.30 -21.65
N ASN A 526 -10.64 -12.02 -21.58
CA ASN A 526 -11.56 -11.39 -22.55
C ASN A 526 -11.11 -11.58 -24.01
N CYS A 527 -9.81 -11.43 -24.29
CA CYS A 527 -9.26 -11.59 -25.63
C CYS A 527 -9.37 -13.03 -26.16
N VAL A 528 -9.20 -14.04 -25.29
CA VAL A 528 -9.38 -15.45 -25.61
C VAL A 528 -10.86 -15.77 -25.83
N ASP A 529 -11.74 -15.21 -25.01
CA ASP A 529 -13.18 -15.45 -25.09
C ASP A 529 -13.75 -14.99 -26.43
N VAL A 530 -13.46 -13.74 -26.83
CA VAL A 530 -13.99 -13.16 -28.07
C VAL A 530 -13.30 -13.65 -29.35
N CYS A 531 -12.24 -14.46 -29.23
CA CYS A 531 -11.46 -14.92 -30.38
C CYS A 531 -12.29 -15.87 -31.25
N PRO A 532 -12.66 -15.48 -32.49
CA PRO A 532 -13.50 -16.32 -33.33
C PRO A 532 -12.72 -17.51 -33.94
N GLY A 533 -11.39 -17.38 -34.03
CA GLY A 533 -10.54 -18.41 -34.58
C GLY A 533 -10.78 -18.72 -36.07
N LYS A 534 -10.03 -19.67 -36.61
CA LYS A 534 -10.22 -20.20 -37.96
C LYS A 534 -11.03 -21.47 -37.86
N LYS A 535 -12.22 -21.51 -38.49
CA LYS A 535 -13.15 -22.66 -38.42
C LYS A 535 -13.48 -23.08 -36.97
N GLY A 536 -13.54 -22.12 -36.03
CA GLY A 536 -13.84 -22.37 -34.62
C GLY A 536 -12.63 -22.74 -33.74
N ALA A 537 -11.45 -22.98 -34.32
CA ALA A 537 -10.22 -23.18 -33.55
C ALA A 537 -9.64 -21.82 -33.12
N LYS A 538 -9.64 -21.53 -31.81
CA LYS A 538 -9.19 -20.25 -31.26
C LYS A 538 -7.71 -20.01 -31.57
N ALA A 539 -7.37 -18.74 -31.80
CA ALA A 539 -6.00 -18.28 -32.03
C ALA A 539 -5.30 -17.81 -30.75
N LEU A 540 -6.00 -17.85 -29.62
CA LEU A 540 -5.48 -17.46 -28.32
C LEU A 540 -5.90 -18.50 -27.29
N GLU A 541 -4.98 -18.88 -26.41
CA GLU A 541 -5.24 -19.73 -25.24
C GLU A 541 -4.55 -19.16 -24.02
N MET A 542 -5.09 -19.37 -22.82
CA MET A 542 -4.45 -18.92 -21.59
C MET A 542 -3.39 -19.93 -21.17
N ALA A 543 -2.15 -19.47 -20.96
CA ALA A 543 -1.05 -20.28 -20.44
C ALA A 543 -0.43 -19.63 -19.18
N PRO A 544 0.26 -20.40 -18.30
CA PRO A 544 0.91 -19.85 -17.11
C PRO A 544 1.95 -18.77 -17.46
N LEU A 545 1.93 -17.62 -16.77
CA LEU A 545 2.87 -16.52 -17.04
C LEU A 545 4.34 -16.96 -16.86
N MET A 546 4.65 -17.78 -15.86
CA MET A 546 6.03 -18.20 -15.57
C MET A 546 6.69 -18.96 -16.74
N GLU A 547 5.91 -19.58 -17.61
CA GLU A 547 6.41 -20.29 -18.79
C GLU A 547 6.61 -19.36 -20.01
N HIS A 548 6.10 -18.13 -19.92
CA HIS A 548 6.00 -17.16 -21.02
C HIS A 548 6.54 -15.76 -20.66
N GLU A 549 7.15 -15.59 -19.49
CA GLU A 549 7.70 -14.29 -19.06
C GLU A 549 8.77 -13.79 -20.04
N GLN A 550 9.57 -14.70 -20.60
CA GLN A 550 10.58 -14.38 -21.61
C GLN A 550 9.98 -13.85 -22.93
N ASP A 551 8.68 -14.01 -23.16
CA ASP A 551 8.02 -13.53 -24.38
C ASP A 551 7.80 -12.01 -24.34
N GLN A 552 7.99 -11.35 -23.18
CA GLN A 552 7.98 -9.90 -23.05
C GLN A 552 8.93 -9.21 -24.04
N LYS A 553 10.07 -9.83 -24.36
CA LYS A 553 11.04 -9.31 -25.34
C LYS A 553 10.43 -9.08 -26.73
N LEU A 554 9.38 -9.82 -27.09
CA LEU A 554 8.67 -9.66 -28.37
C LEU A 554 7.86 -8.37 -28.37
N TRP A 555 7.18 -8.07 -27.26
CA TRP A 555 6.48 -6.81 -27.06
C TRP A 555 7.46 -5.64 -27.08
N ASP A 556 8.54 -5.74 -26.31
CA ASP A 556 9.54 -4.68 -26.20
C ASP A 556 10.19 -4.39 -27.55
N TYR A 557 10.46 -5.44 -28.36
CA TYR A 557 10.93 -5.28 -29.73
C TYR A 557 9.94 -4.46 -30.57
N CYS A 558 8.66 -4.83 -30.54
CA CYS A 558 7.62 -4.14 -31.31
C CYS A 558 7.48 -2.67 -30.91
N ILE A 559 7.48 -2.35 -29.61
CA ILE A 559 7.39 -0.97 -29.15
C ILE A 559 8.62 -0.14 -29.56
N LYS A 560 9.83 -0.71 -29.49
CA LYS A 560 11.07 0.03 -29.78
C LYS A 560 11.40 0.13 -31.27
N ASN A 561 11.07 -0.89 -32.07
CA ASN A 561 11.61 -1.05 -33.43
C ASN A 561 10.55 -1.05 -34.54
N VAL A 562 9.26 -1.19 -34.22
CA VAL A 562 8.20 -1.23 -35.24
C VAL A 562 7.48 0.12 -35.29
N THR A 563 7.54 0.78 -36.43
CA THR A 563 6.91 2.09 -36.62
C THR A 563 5.41 1.95 -36.91
N SER A 564 4.61 2.91 -36.45
CA SER A 564 3.16 2.87 -36.65
C SER A 564 2.79 3.01 -38.13
N LYS A 565 2.02 2.04 -38.65
CA LYS A 565 1.49 2.05 -40.01
C LYS A 565 0.06 2.61 -40.09
N GLN A 566 -0.41 3.30 -39.04
CA GLN A 566 -1.76 3.85 -38.96
C GLN A 566 -2.12 4.79 -40.12
N HIS A 567 -1.14 5.47 -40.72
CA HIS A 567 -1.33 6.38 -41.85
C HIS A 567 -1.75 5.67 -43.15
N LEU A 568 -1.56 4.36 -43.25
CA LEU A 568 -1.98 3.54 -44.40
C LEU A 568 -3.44 3.08 -44.29
N ILE A 569 -4.10 3.34 -43.16
CA ILE A 569 -5.36 2.68 -42.77
C ILE A 569 -6.38 3.74 -42.36
N ASP A 570 -7.60 3.65 -42.88
CA ASP A 570 -8.72 4.38 -42.30
C ASP A 570 -9.15 3.73 -40.98
N THR A 571 -8.69 4.29 -39.87
CA THR A 571 -8.91 3.79 -38.50
C THR A 571 -10.38 3.85 -38.06
N LYS A 572 -11.20 4.66 -38.74
CA LYS A 572 -12.63 4.83 -38.44
C LYS A 572 -13.52 3.83 -39.19
N LEU A 573 -12.97 3.14 -40.18
CA LEU A 573 -13.75 2.30 -41.09
C LEU A 573 -14.43 1.12 -40.37
N ASN A 574 -13.72 0.43 -39.49
CA ASN A 574 -14.24 -0.73 -38.77
C ASN A 574 -13.37 -1.09 -37.55
N VAL A 575 -13.85 -2.06 -36.76
CA VAL A 575 -13.17 -2.58 -35.57
C VAL A 575 -11.74 -3.03 -35.86
N LYS A 576 -11.50 -3.78 -36.94
CA LYS A 576 -10.15 -4.27 -37.28
C LYS A 576 -9.19 -3.10 -37.48
N ASN A 577 -9.59 -2.12 -38.29
CA ASN A 577 -8.75 -0.99 -38.65
C ASN A 577 -8.42 -0.09 -37.46
N SER A 578 -9.40 0.16 -36.57
CA SER A 578 -9.20 0.99 -35.38
C SER A 578 -8.04 0.50 -34.50
N GLN A 579 -7.77 -0.81 -34.51
CA GLN A 579 -6.75 -1.41 -33.65
C GLN A 579 -5.32 -1.33 -34.20
N PHE A 580 -5.14 -0.85 -35.41
CA PHE A 580 -3.80 -0.50 -35.93
C PHE A 580 -3.36 0.92 -35.52
N ALA A 581 -4.27 1.74 -34.99
CA ALA A 581 -3.91 2.98 -34.34
C ALA A 581 -3.32 2.69 -32.96
N THR A 582 -2.27 3.44 -32.60
CA THR A 582 -1.64 3.33 -31.28
C THR A 582 -2.65 3.74 -30.20
N PRO A 583 -2.95 2.88 -29.21
CA PRO A 583 -3.77 3.29 -28.08
C PRO A 583 -2.99 4.29 -27.21
N LEU A 584 -3.64 5.40 -26.84
CA LEU A 584 -3.05 6.44 -25.96
C LEU A 584 -3.56 6.34 -24.51
N PHE A 585 -4.40 5.34 -24.22
CA PHE A 585 -4.84 4.96 -22.89
C PHE A 585 -4.51 3.48 -22.64
N GLU A 586 -3.44 3.22 -21.90
CA GLU A 586 -2.83 1.89 -21.72
C GLU A 586 -2.45 1.64 -20.25
N PHE A 587 -2.41 0.36 -19.86
CA PHE A 587 -1.86 -0.13 -18.59
C PHE A 587 -2.41 0.53 -17.31
N ASN A 588 -3.66 0.98 -17.38
CA ASN A 588 -4.35 1.65 -16.27
C ASN A 588 -4.54 0.72 -15.05
N GLY A 589 -4.79 1.32 -13.88
CA GLY A 589 -5.01 0.61 -12.61
C GLY A 589 -6.40 -0.02 -12.42
N ALA A 590 -7.23 -0.12 -13.47
CA ALA A 590 -8.58 -0.69 -13.36
C ALA A 590 -8.57 -2.21 -13.13
N CYS A 591 -9.74 -2.75 -12.77
CA CYS A 591 -9.90 -4.16 -12.50
C CYS A 591 -9.55 -5.05 -13.70
N SER A 592 -9.15 -6.31 -13.43
CA SER A 592 -9.06 -7.32 -14.48
C SER A 592 -10.43 -7.50 -15.16
N GLY A 593 -10.50 -7.31 -16.48
CA GLY A 593 -11.76 -7.40 -17.24
C GLY A 593 -12.67 -6.18 -17.11
N CYS A 594 -12.14 -5.01 -16.75
CA CYS A 594 -12.94 -3.78 -16.61
C CYS A 594 -13.78 -3.49 -17.87
N GLY A 595 -15.06 -3.15 -17.66
CA GLY A 595 -16.00 -2.83 -18.74
C GLY A 595 -15.90 -1.41 -19.28
N GLU A 596 -15.17 -0.50 -18.62
CA GLU A 596 -15.10 0.93 -19.01
C GLU A 596 -13.93 1.21 -19.95
N THR A 597 -12.75 0.70 -19.60
CA THR A 597 -11.48 1.06 -20.25
C THR A 597 -11.34 0.66 -21.72
N PRO A 598 -11.99 -0.42 -22.25
CA PRO A 598 -12.00 -0.66 -23.69
C PRO A 598 -12.61 0.50 -24.49
N TYR A 599 -13.62 1.18 -23.93
CA TYR A 599 -14.25 2.34 -24.58
C TYR A 599 -13.30 3.54 -24.61
N LEU A 600 -12.66 3.85 -23.48
CA LEU A 600 -11.68 4.95 -23.39
C LEU A 600 -10.47 4.71 -24.30
N LYS A 601 -9.96 3.47 -24.32
CA LYS A 601 -8.91 3.05 -25.25
C LYS A 601 -9.32 3.30 -26.69
N LEU A 602 -10.52 2.90 -27.09
CA LEU A 602 -11.02 3.12 -28.46
C LEU A 602 -11.14 4.61 -28.79
N ILE A 603 -11.68 5.42 -27.89
CA ILE A 603 -11.78 6.88 -28.07
C ILE A 603 -10.39 7.47 -28.34
N SER A 604 -9.40 7.09 -27.52
CA SER A 604 -8.00 7.53 -27.68
C SER A 604 -7.40 7.12 -29.04
N GLN A 605 -7.77 5.95 -29.58
CA GLN A 605 -7.32 5.47 -30.89
C GLN A 605 -7.95 6.24 -32.07
N LEU A 606 -9.12 6.86 -31.87
CA LEU A 606 -9.86 7.57 -32.91
C LEU A 606 -9.63 9.09 -32.88
N PHE A 607 -9.41 9.66 -31.70
CA PHE A 607 -9.39 11.11 -31.47
C PHE A 607 -8.28 11.60 -30.54
N GLY A 608 -7.46 10.70 -29.98
CA GLY A 608 -6.52 11.04 -28.91
C GLY A 608 -5.39 11.98 -29.29
N ASP A 609 -5.16 12.21 -30.59
CA ASP A 609 -4.19 13.19 -31.09
C ASP A 609 -4.59 14.66 -30.85
N ARG A 610 -5.87 14.90 -30.51
CA ARG A 610 -6.45 16.24 -30.37
C ARG A 610 -7.58 16.33 -29.35
N GLU A 611 -7.76 15.31 -28.51
CA GLU A 611 -8.80 15.30 -27.48
C GLU A 611 -8.37 16.05 -26.21
N MET A 612 -9.35 16.60 -25.51
CA MET A 612 -9.21 17.08 -24.15
C MET A 612 -10.23 16.35 -23.28
N VAL A 613 -9.78 15.81 -22.15
CA VAL A 613 -10.63 15.01 -21.26
C VAL A 613 -10.91 15.77 -19.98
N ALA A 614 -12.18 16.01 -19.68
CA ALA A 614 -12.65 16.47 -18.38
C ALA A 614 -13.31 15.28 -17.66
N ASN A 615 -12.56 14.62 -16.77
CA ASN A 615 -13.01 13.39 -16.12
C ASN A 615 -13.59 13.69 -14.73
N ALA A 616 -14.82 13.22 -14.47
CA ALA A 616 -15.38 13.26 -13.12
C ALA A 616 -14.65 12.28 -12.19
N THR A 617 -14.70 12.51 -10.88
CA THR A 617 -14.18 11.56 -9.89
C THR A 617 -14.97 10.23 -9.93
N GLY A 618 -14.31 9.07 -10.09
CA GLY A 618 -14.94 7.74 -10.15
C GLY A 618 -13.98 6.56 -10.27
#